data_AF-A0A4R5WJ37-F1
#
_entry.id   AF-A0A4R5WJ37-F1
#
_cell.length_a   1.000
_cell.length_b   1.000
_cell.length_c   1.000
_cell.angle_alpha   90.00
_cell.angle_beta   90.00
_cell.angle_gamma   90.00
#
_symmetry.space_group_name_H-M   'P 1'
#
loop_
_entity.id
_entity.type
_entity.pdbx_description
1 polymer ?
#
loop_
_entity_poly.entity_id
_entity_poly.type
_entity_poly.pdbx_seq_one_letter_code
_entity_poly.pdbx_strand_id
1 'polypeptide(L)'
;MAELSDTVKPCLAAVYDRCAPLLSKRGEQIVDRALKKGTVGGDVGMQTLLEPAMLLSLVADGDTLYELADVARGIPFIGDYGLWAPSEAVIAAAYRVLTREGYPRAGGVEMWLSLPENGGEPGPPVVHHAMTNRLNGLLVEQIQSDAYATPLKLPQFSYAIAKLRELSVMWAFGGSAAWPRERIDEAIDAVKDQVADLLEPQ
;
A
#
# COMPACT_ATOMS: atom_id res chain seq x y z
N MET A 1 14.97 11.80 -12.04
CA MET A 1 13.53 11.60 -11.77
C MET A 1 12.76 11.08 -12.98
N ALA A 2 12.93 11.65 -14.19
CA ALA A 2 12.35 11.06 -15.42
C ALA A 2 12.88 9.64 -15.66
N GLU A 3 14.20 9.45 -15.67
CA GLU A 3 14.85 8.13 -15.86
C GLU A 3 14.39 7.07 -14.84
N LEU A 4 14.14 7.48 -13.60
CA LEU A 4 13.63 6.58 -12.55
C LEU A 4 12.16 6.20 -12.81
N SER A 5 11.33 7.16 -13.23
CA SER A 5 9.95 6.86 -13.63
C SER A 5 9.92 5.93 -14.84
N ASP A 6 10.83 6.13 -15.79
CA ASP A 6 10.95 5.31 -17.01
C ASP A 6 11.43 3.88 -16.71
N THR A 7 12.04 3.66 -15.55
CA THR A 7 12.44 2.32 -15.08
C THR A 7 11.34 1.66 -14.25
N VAL A 8 10.72 2.41 -13.33
CA VAL A 8 9.73 1.87 -12.37
C VAL A 8 8.37 1.61 -13.02
N LYS A 9 7.90 2.53 -13.87
CA LYS A 9 6.57 2.42 -14.48
C LYS A 9 6.39 1.18 -15.36
N PRO A 10 7.35 0.80 -16.23
CA PRO A 10 7.21 -0.43 -17.00
C PRO A 10 7.12 -1.68 -16.12
N CYS A 11 7.87 -1.74 -15.03
CA CYS A 11 7.79 -2.85 -14.08
C CYS A 11 6.41 -2.92 -13.42
N LEU A 12 5.90 -1.80 -12.89
CA LEU A 12 4.55 -1.74 -12.31
C LEU A 12 3.47 -2.07 -13.35
N ALA A 13 3.58 -1.52 -14.56
CA ALA A 13 2.63 -1.79 -15.65
C ALA A 13 2.58 -3.28 -15.98
N ALA A 14 3.72 -3.95 -16.09
CA ALA A 14 3.77 -5.38 -16.35
C ALA A 14 3.06 -6.21 -15.27
N VAL A 15 3.19 -5.82 -13.98
CA VAL A 15 2.47 -6.48 -12.89
C VAL A 15 0.97 -6.17 -12.97
N TYR A 16 0.59 -4.91 -13.17
CA TYR A 16 -0.80 -4.49 -13.26
C TYR A 16 -1.53 -5.13 -14.43
N ASP A 17 -0.89 -5.26 -15.59
CA ASP A 17 -1.46 -5.92 -16.78
C ASP A 17 -1.78 -7.40 -16.50
N ARG A 18 -0.93 -8.11 -15.75
CA ARG A 18 -1.21 -9.49 -15.32
C ARG A 18 -2.36 -9.57 -14.33
N CYS A 19 -2.56 -8.52 -13.54
CA CYS A 19 -3.63 -8.42 -12.56
C CYS A 19 -4.95 -7.90 -13.14
N ALA A 20 -5.01 -7.55 -14.44
CA ALA A 20 -6.24 -7.06 -15.07
C ALA A 20 -7.47 -7.96 -14.81
N PRO A 21 -7.38 -9.30 -14.80
CA PRO A 21 -8.53 -10.16 -14.48
C PRO A 21 -9.08 -10.02 -13.05
N LEU A 22 -8.34 -9.38 -12.13
CA LEU A 22 -8.78 -9.12 -10.75
C LEU A 22 -9.51 -7.78 -10.60
N LEU A 23 -9.52 -6.97 -11.66
CA LEU A 23 -10.01 -5.59 -11.64
C LEU A 23 -11.24 -5.46 -12.52
N SER A 24 -12.26 -4.77 -12.00
CA SER A 24 -13.37 -4.35 -12.84
C SER A 24 -12.89 -3.31 -13.85
N LYS A 25 -13.72 -3.00 -14.86
CA LYS A 25 -13.47 -1.88 -15.77
C LYS A 25 -13.17 -0.56 -15.04
N ARG A 26 -13.75 -0.34 -13.85
CA ARG A 26 -13.45 0.84 -13.04
C ARG A 26 -12.11 0.71 -12.31
N GLY A 27 -11.73 -0.49 -11.86
CA GLY A 27 -10.40 -0.77 -11.35
C GLY A 27 -9.31 -0.56 -12.40
N GLU A 28 -9.52 -1.02 -13.62
CA GLU A 28 -8.62 -0.75 -14.76
C GLU A 28 -8.43 0.75 -15.00
N GLN A 29 -9.48 1.57 -14.88
CA GLN A 29 -9.36 3.03 -14.99
C GLN A 29 -8.49 3.65 -13.89
N ILE A 30 -8.41 3.04 -12.70
CA ILE A 30 -7.47 3.46 -11.65
C ILE A 30 -6.03 3.14 -12.07
N VAL A 31 -5.78 1.96 -12.64
CA VAL A 31 -4.47 1.58 -13.21
C VAL A 31 -4.05 2.56 -14.32
N ASP A 32 -4.92 2.80 -15.29
CA ASP A 32 -4.66 3.74 -16.39
C ASP A 32 -4.30 5.14 -15.86
N ARG A 33 -5.06 5.62 -14.87
CA ARG A 33 -4.78 6.90 -14.22
C ARG A 33 -3.42 6.89 -13.52
N ALA A 34 -3.10 5.82 -12.80
CA ALA A 34 -1.84 5.68 -12.08
C ALA A 34 -0.64 5.70 -13.03
N LEU A 35 -0.68 4.93 -14.11
CA LEU A 35 0.41 4.87 -15.10
C LEU A 35 0.56 6.20 -15.86
N LYS A 36 -0.57 6.86 -16.19
CA LYS A 36 -0.57 8.13 -16.91
C LYS A 36 -0.12 9.31 -16.05
N LYS A 37 -0.59 9.41 -14.81
CA LYS A 37 -0.40 10.60 -13.95
C LYS A 37 0.57 10.40 -12.81
N GLY A 38 0.78 9.16 -12.36
CA GLY A 38 1.71 8.84 -11.30
C GLY A 38 3.15 9.15 -11.70
N THR A 39 3.99 9.43 -10.72
CA THR A 39 5.41 9.74 -10.92
C THR A 39 6.16 9.57 -9.61
N VAL A 40 7.41 9.15 -9.67
CA VAL A 40 8.30 9.09 -8.49
C VAL A 40 8.82 10.49 -8.08
N GLY A 41 8.48 11.54 -8.85
CA GLY A 41 8.98 12.91 -8.71
C GLY A 41 8.41 13.74 -7.56
N GLY A 42 7.36 13.27 -6.89
CA GLY A 42 6.65 14.03 -5.86
C GLY A 42 5.66 13.14 -5.11
N ASP A 43 5.25 13.59 -3.93
CA ASP A 43 4.39 12.86 -3.00
C ASP A 43 3.07 12.44 -3.64
N VAL A 44 2.32 13.37 -4.22
CA VAL A 44 1.03 13.12 -4.87
C VAL A 44 1.19 12.18 -6.06
N GLY A 45 2.28 12.34 -6.81
CA GLY A 45 2.61 11.49 -7.94
C GLY A 45 2.89 10.05 -7.52
N MET A 46 3.64 9.89 -6.43
CA MET A 46 4.07 8.60 -5.92
C MET A 46 2.89 7.85 -5.31
N GLN A 47 2.05 8.57 -4.56
CA GLN A 47 0.77 8.05 -4.07
C GLN A 47 -0.12 7.58 -5.22
N THR A 48 -0.29 8.42 -6.25
CA THR A 48 -1.11 8.07 -7.44
C THR A 48 -0.56 6.85 -8.17
N LEU A 49 0.77 6.69 -8.23
CA LEU A 49 1.42 5.57 -8.92
C LEU A 49 1.20 4.22 -8.22
N LEU A 50 1.14 4.21 -6.88
CA LEU A 50 1.02 3.02 -6.05
C LEU A 50 -0.40 2.74 -5.52
N GLU A 51 -1.37 3.61 -5.80
CA GLU A 51 -2.80 3.36 -5.50
C GLU A 51 -3.29 2.00 -6.03
N PRO A 52 -2.97 1.57 -7.28
CA PRO A 52 -3.39 0.25 -7.75
C PRO A 52 -2.72 -0.91 -7.00
N ALA A 53 -1.45 -0.79 -6.60
CA ALA A 53 -0.79 -1.81 -5.79
C ALA A 53 -1.50 -2.01 -4.44
N MET A 54 -1.94 -0.91 -3.82
CA MET A 54 -2.76 -0.99 -2.60
C MET A 54 -4.13 -1.60 -2.86
N LEU A 55 -4.81 -1.24 -3.95
CA LEU A 55 -6.09 -1.88 -4.32
C LEU A 55 -5.92 -3.39 -4.52
N LEU A 56 -4.88 -3.80 -5.24
CA LEU A 56 -4.55 -5.20 -5.51
C LEU A 56 -4.18 -5.97 -4.23
N SER A 57 -3.64 -5.31 -3.19
CA SER A 57 -3.36 -5.95 -1.89
C SER A 57 -4.57 -6.57 -1.19
N LEU A 58 -5.78 -6.26 -1.64
CA LEU A 58 -7.03 -6.81 -1.11
C LEU A 58 -7.44 -8.16 -1.76
N VAL A 59 -6.83 -8.51 -2.90
CA VAL A 59 -7.32 -9.56 -3.81
C VAL A 59 -6.24 -10.37 -4.52
N ALA A 60 -5.03 -9.85 -4.66
CA ALA A 60 -3.93 -10.52 -5.36
C ALA A 60 -3.24 -11.56 -4.47
N ASP A 61 -2.65 -12.57 -5.09
CA ASP A 61 -1.88 -13.59 -4.41
C ASP A 61 -0.55 -13.07 -3.84
N GLY A 62 0.05 -13.86 -2.95
CA GLY A 62 1.33 -13.53 -2.35
C GLY A 62 2.48 -13.33 -3.36
N ASP A 63 2.48 -14.00 -4.52
CA ASP A 63 3.52 -13.86 -5.57
C ASP A 63 3.47 -12.50 -6.24
N THR A 64 2.27 -12.09 -6.63
CA THR A 64 1.99 -10.77 -7.17
C THR A 64 2.35 -9.67 -6.18
N LEU A 65 1.97 -9.84 -4.91
CA LEU A 65 2.26 -8.82 -3.88
C LEU A 65 3.74 -8.72 -3.54
N TYR A 66 4.47 -9.84 -3.57
CA TYR A 66 5.92 -9.81 -3.45
C TYR A 66 6.57 -9.03 -4.59
N GLU A 67 6.14 -9.24 -5.82
CA GLU A 67 6.68 -8.52 -6.97
C GLU A 67 6.39 -7.02 -6.90
N LEU A 68 5.17 -6.64 -6.49
CA LEU A 68 4.83 -5.23 -6.22
C LEU A 68 5.73 -4.63 -5.13
N ALA A 69 5.99 -5.37 -4.05
CA ALA A 69 6.87 -4.93 -2.97
C ALA A 69 8.33 -4.80 -3.42
N ASP A 70 8.84 -5.71 -4.26
CA ASP A 70 10.21 -5.64 -4.78
C ASP A 70 10.38 -4.43 -5.73
N VAL A 71 9.38 -4.14 -6.57
CA VAL A 71 9.39 -2.91 -7.38
C VAL A 71 9.34 -1.66 -6.50
N ALA A 72 8.49 -1.63 -5.48
CA ALA A 72 8.38 -0.51 -4.54
C ALA A 72 9.68 -0.29 -3.74
N ARG A 73 10.33 -1.37 -3.32
CA ARG A 73 11.66 -1.38 -2.68
C ARG A 73 12.75 -0.79 -3.57
N GLY A 74 12.67 -1.01 -4.87
CA GLY A 74 13.63 -0.49 -5.85
C GLY A 74 13.60 1.03 -6.02
N ILE A 75 12.62 1.73 -5.43
CA ILE A 75 12.49 3.18 -5.54
C ILE A 75 13.44 3.85 -4.52
N PRO A 76 14.45 4.62 -4.98
CA PRO A 76 15.47 5.19 -4.11
C PRO A 76 14.89 6.21 -3.13
N PHE A 77 15.35 6.12 -1.88
CA PHE A 77 15.09 7.13 -0.87
C PHE A 77 16.01 8.34 -1.07
N ILE A 78 15.43 9.52 -1.31
CA ILE A 78 16.18 10.76 -1.55
C ILE A 78 16.20 11.71 -0.34
N GLY A 79 15.89 11.20 0.85
CA GLY A 79 15.82 12.00 2.08
C GLY A 79 14.45 12.59 2.41
N ASP A 80 13.41 12.28 1.62
CA ASP A 80 12.02 12.69 1.87
C ASP A 80 11.15 11.48 2.19
N TYR A 81 10.73 11.35 3.45
CA TYR A 81 9.89 10.24 3.89
C TYR A 81 8.49 10.28 3.28
N GLY A 82 7.97 11.46 2.90
CA GLY A 82 6.69 11.59 2.20
C GLY A 82 6.67 10.87 0.86
N LEU A 83 7.84 10.75 0.21
CA LEU A 83 8.02 9.96 -1.02
C LEU A 83 8.20 8.47 -0.75
N TRP A 84 8.72 8.09 0.41
CA TRP A 84 8.92 6.69 0.79
C TRP A 84 7.66 6.04 1.37
N ALA A 85 6.85 6.79 2.11
CA ALA A 85 5.67 6.26 2.80
C ALA A 85 4.71 5.45 1.89
N PRO A 86 4.48 5.82 0.61
CA PRO A 86 3.71 4.97 -0.30
C PRO A 86 4.39 3.62 -0.62
N SER A 87 5.72 3.60 -0.78
CA SER A 87 6.48 2.34 -0.96
C SER A 87 6.43 1.48 0.29
N GLU A 88 6.63 2.08 1.47
CA GLU A 88 6.52 1.41 2.76
C GLU A 88 5.16 0.71 2.90
N ALA A 89 4.07 1.41 2.54
CA ALA A 89 2.73 0.85 2.64
C ALA A 89 2.51 -0.37 1.72
N VAL A 90 3.07 -0.36 0.50
CA VAL A 90 3.01 -1.53 -0.40
C VAL A 90 3.81 -2.70 0.16
N ILE A 91 5.02 -2.43 0.68
CA ILE A 91 5.86 -3.44 1.33
C ILE A 91 5.14 -4.03 2.56
N ALA A 92 4.49 -3.17 3.37
CA ALA A 92 3.71 -3.57 4.53
C ALA A 92 2.49 -4.43 4.16
N ALA A 93 1.77 -4.05 3.10
CA ALA A 93 0.63 -4.81 2.61
C ALA A 93 1.05 -6.19 2.10
N ALA A 94 2.18 -6.27 1.37
CA ALA A 94 2.77 -7.53 0.95
C ALA A 94 3.19 -8.38 2.15
N TYR A 95 3.97 -7.83 3.09
CA TYR A 95 4.39 -8.55 4.31
C TYR A 95 3.19 -9.16 5.06
N ARG A 96 2.10 -8.41 5.18
CA ARG A 96 0.85 -8.89 5.77
C ARG A 96 0.32 -10.13 5.07
N VAL A 97 0.09 -10.06 3.75
CA VAL A 97 -0.50 -11.18 3.00
C VAL A 97 0.43 -12.39 3.01
N LEU A 98 1.72 -12.18 2.73
CA LEU A 98 2.72 -13.24 2.76
C LEU A 98 2.79 -13.94 4.13
N THR A 99 2.70 -13.18 5.23
CA THR A 99 2.71 -13.74 6.59
C THR A 99 1.45 -14.56 6.84
N ARG A 100 0.28 -14.02 6.49
CA ARG A 100 -1.01 -14.71 6.68
C ARG A 100 -1.11 -16.01 5.88
N GLU A 101 -0.53 -16.02 4.68
CA GLU A 101 -0.53 -17.19 3.79
C GLU A 101 0.66 -18.14 4.05
N GLY A 102 1.56 -17.81 4.97
CA GLY A 102 2.68 -18.68 5.35
C GLY A 102 3.81 -18.74 4.31
N TYR A 103 4.01 -17.69 3.51
CA TYR A 103 5.07 -17.64 2.51
C TYR A 103 6.45 -17.56 3.18
N PRO A 104 7.43 -18.41 2.80
CA PRO A 104 8.76 -18.41 3.40
C PRO A 104 9.51 -17.07 3.30
N ARG A 105 9.24 -16.29 2.26
CA ARG A 105 9.89 -15.00 2.01
C ARG A 105 9.33 -13.84 2.84
N ALA A 106 8.28 -14.05 3.64
CA ALA A 106 7.66 -13.01 4.47
C ALA A 106 8.67 -12.29 5.37
N GLY A 107 9.54 -13.04 6.05
CA GLY A 107 10.59 -12.46 6.90
C GLY A 107 11.61 -11.62 6.12
N GLY A 108 11.86 -11.94 4.84
CA GLY A 108 12.70 -11.10 3.98
C GLY A 108 12.04 -9.77 3.63
N VAL A 109 10.73 -9.79 3.37
CA VAL A 109 9.94 -8.57 3.09
C VAL A 109 9.81 -7.69 4.34
N GLU A 110 9.68 -8.28 5.52
CA GLU A 110 9.69 -7.54 6.80
C GLU A 110 10.94 -6.67 6.95
N MET A 111 12.10 -7.18 6.53
CA MET A 111 13.37 -6.45 6.62
C MET A 111 13.42 -5.22 5.69
N TRP A 112 12.44 -5.04 4.79
CA TRP A 112 12.38 -3.91 3.87
C TRP A 112 11.60 -2.71 4.42
N LEU A 113 10.84 -2.88 5.51
CA LEU A 113 9.93 -1.86 6.04
C LEU A 113 10.66 -0.55 6.42
N SER A 114 11.83 -0.68 7.05
CA SER A 114 12.64 0.43 7.54
C SER A 114 13.93 0.66 6.72
N LEU A 115 13.93 0.35 5.41
CA LEU A 115 15.12 0.53 4.55
C LEU A 115 15.77 1.91 4.68
N PRO A 116 15.03 3.04 4.60
CA PRO A 116 15.64 4.37 4.78
C PRO A 116 16.33 4.57 6.12
N GLU A 117 15.79 3.96 7.18
CA GLU A 117 16.27 4.08 8.56
C GLU A 117 17.47 3.17 8.82
N ASN A 118 17.60 2.10 8.05
CA ASN A 118 18.70 1.14 8.07
C ASN A 118 19.79 1.46 7.03
N GLY A 119 19.89 2.72 6.58
CA GLY A 119 20.92 3.15 5.63
C GLY A 119 20.78 2.56 4.22
N GLY A 120 19.57 2.12 3.85
CA GLY A 120 19.28 1.47 2.58
C GLY A 120 19.46 -0.05 2.60
N GLU A 121 19.83 -0.64 3.75
CA GLU A 121 20.07 -2.07 3.89
C GLU A 121 18.89 -2.77 4.58
N PRO A 122 18.57 -4.03 4.21
CA PRO A 122 17.56 -4.81 4.91
C PRO A 122 17.90 -4.95 6.39
N GLY A 123 16.92 -4.67 7.26
CA GLY A 123 17.10 -4.75 8.70
C GLY A 123 15.76 -4.75 9.44
N PRO A 124 15.75 -5.06 10.74
CA PRO A 124 14.52 -5.11 11.52
C PRO A 124 13.77 -3.77 11.46
N PRO A 125 12.42 -3.79 11.52
CA PRO A 125 11.63 -2.56 11.54
C PRO A 125 12.00 -1.67 12.73
N VAL A 126 12.15 -0.38 12.49
CA VAL A 126 12.49 0.62 13.51
C VAL A 126 11.23 1.39 13.89
N VAL A 127 10.89 1.41 15.19
CA VAL A 127 9.69 2.09 15.70
C VAL A 127 10.09 3.42 16.33
N HIS A 128 9.75 4.52 15.66
CA HIS A 128 9.89 5.88 16.20
C HIS A 128 8.61 6.36 16.90
N HIS A 129 8.67 7.49 17.62
CA HIS A 129 7.51 8.05 18.32
C HIS A 129 6.31 8.31 17.40
N ALA A 130 6.54 8.77 16.17
CA ALA A 130 5.47 8.94 15.19
C ALA A 130 4.77 7.61 14.86
N MET A 131 5.54 6.53 14.72
CA MET A 131 5.00 5.18 14.55
C MET A 131 4.25 4.72 15.82
N THR A 132 4.76 4.99 17.02
CA THR A 132 4.04 4.69 18.27
C THR A 132 2.67 5.39 18.33
N ASN A 133 2.59 6.65 17.90
CA ASN A 133 1.33 7.40 17.83
C ASN A 133 0.36 6.78 16.81
N ARG A 134 0.88 6.41 15.64
CA ARG A 134 0.16 5.71 14.57
C ARG A 134 -0.41 4.39 15.08
N LEU A 135 0.42 3.56 15.73
CA LEU A 135 0.03 2.27 16.30
C LEU A 135 -1.04 2.40 17.39
N ASN A 136 -0.93 3.41 18.26
CA ASN A 136 -1.92 3.65 19.31
C ASN A 136 -3.25 4.22 18.77
N GLY A 137 -3.36 4.46 17.46
CA GLY A 137 -4.57 4.96 16.83
C GLY A 137 -4.97 6.33 17.38
N LEU A 138 -3.99 7.20 17.65
CA LEU A 138 -4.26 8.57 18.04
C LEU A 138 -4.98 9.27 16.90
N LEU A 139 -6.30 9.33 17.04
CA LEU A 139 -7.19 9.95 16.07
C LEU A 139 -7.07 11.46 16.22
N VAL A 140 -6.45 12.11 15.25
CA VAL A 140 -6.74 13.53 15.01
C VAL A 140 -8.21 13.58 14.58
N GLU A 141 -9.02 14.46 15.17
CA GLU A 141 -10.48 14.52 14.93
C GLU A 141 -10.83 14.24 13.47
N GLN A 142 -11.67 13.23 13.26
CA GLN A 142 -12.08 12.84 11.92
C GLN A 142 -12.91 13.97 11.32
N ILE A 143 -12.35 14.69 10.36
CA ILE A 143 -12.99 15.87 9.75
C ILE A 143 -14.28 15.47 9.01
N GLN A 144 -14.42 14.23 8.55
CA GLN A 144 -15.59 13.71 7.83
C GLN A 144 -15.86 12.21 8.10
N SER A 145 -17.13 11.82 8.17
CA SER A 145 -17.57 10.42 8.27
C SER A 145 -17.01 9.56 7.12
N ASP A 146 -16.62 8.32 7.42
CA ASP A 146 -16.17 7.32 6.43
C ASP A 146 -17.31 6.48 5.83
N ALA A 147 -18.56 6.82 6.14
CA ALA A 147 -19.75 6.20 5.56
C ALA A 147 -20.08 6.78 4.17
N TYR A 148 -19.22 6.52 3.19
CA TYR A 148 -19.45 6.95 1.81
C TYR A 148 -20.37 5.97 1.07
N ALA A 149 -21.30 6.51 0.28
CA ALA A 149 -22.12 5.70 -0.61
C ALA A 149 -21.29 5.19 -1.79
N THR A 150 -21.40 3.90 -2.08
CA THR A 150 -20.81 3.30 -3.27
C THR A 150 -21.64 3.65 -4.52
N PRO A 151 -21.00 3.86 -5.68
CA PRO A 151 -19.56 3.74 -5.89
C PRO A 151 -18.80 5.02 -5.51
N LEU A 152 -17.58 4.87 -4.99
CA LEU A 152 -16.78 5.98 -4.49
C LEU A 152 -16.39 6.96 -5.61
N LYS A 153 -16.42 8.27 -5.30
CA LYS A 153 -15.78 9.30 -6.12
C LYS A 153 -14.27 9.29 -5.90
N LEU A 154 -13.48 9.82 -6.83
CA LEU A 154 -12.01 9.79 -6.75
C LEU A 154 -11.43 10.29 -5.42
N PRO A 155 -11.87 11.41 -4.81
CA PRO A 155 -11.36 11.82 -3.50
C PRO A 155 -11.68 10.83 -2.37
N GLN A 156 -12.86 10.20 -2.42
CA GLN A 156 -13.29 9.19 -1.44
C GLN A 156 -12.50 7.89 -1.63
N PHE A 157 -12.24 7.49 -2.88
CA PHE A 157 -11.34 6.39 -3.20
C PHE A 157 -9.92 6.64 -2.66
N SER A 158 -9.33 7.80 -2.95
CA SER A 158 -7.99 8.13 -2.44
C SER A 158 -7.95 8.16 -0.90
N TYR A 159 -9.05 8.55 -0.23
CA TYR A 159 -9.18 8.45 1.22
C TYR A 159 -9.24 6.99 1.70
N ALA A 160 -10.04 6.13 1.04
CA ALA A 160 -10.09 4.70 1.35
C ALA A 160 -8.73 4.01 1.17
N ILE A 161 -7.99 4.35 0.10
CA ILE A 161 -6.62 3.86 -0.10
C ILE A 161 -5.64 4.44 0.93
N ALA A 162 -5.81 5.70 1.35
CA ALA A 162 -5.04 6.24 2.47
C ALA A 162 -5.26 5.43 3.76
N LYS A 163 -6.51 5.13 4.10
CA LYS A 163 -6.86 4.27 5.23
C LYS A 163 -6.23 2.89 5.11
N LEU A 164 -6.27 2.28 3.92
CA LEU A 164 -5.64 0.97 3.68
C LEU A 164 -4.12 0.99 3.89
N ARG A 165 -3.44 2.05 3.42
CA ARG A 165 -1.99 2.24 3.65
C ARG A 165 -1.69 2.35 5.14
N GLU A 166 -2.47 3.15 5.87
CA GLU A 166 -2.35 3.29 7.32
C GLU A 166 -2.50 1.95 8.04
N LEU A 167 -3.55 1.20 7.74
CA LEU A 167 -3.82 -0.11 8.35
C LEU A 167 -2.72 -1.13 8.02
N SER A 168 -2.25 -1.15 6.76
CA SER A 168 -1.18 -2.08 6.34
C SER A 168 0.11 -1.86 7.12
N VAL A 169 0.53 -0.60 7.27
CA VAL A 169 1.71 -0.25 8.07
C VAL A 169 1.50 -0.58 9.54
N MET A 170 0.35 -0.24 10.13
CA MET A 170 0.06 -0.60 11.52
C MET A 170 0.14 -2.12 11.75
N TRP A 171 -0.40 -2.92 10.82
CA TRP A 171 -0.37 -4.38 10.89
C TRP A 171 1.08 -4.90 10.84
N ALA A 172 1.87 -4.39 9.89
CA ALA A 172 3.26 -4.79 9.66
C ALA A 172 4.16 -4.52 10.87
N PHE A 173 3.99 -3.36 11.52
CA PHE A 173 4.73 -2.99 12.73
C PHE A 173 4.17 -3.62 14.02
N GLY A 174 3.28 -4.61 13.91
CA GLY A 174 2.82 -5.44 15.02
C GLY A 174 1.54 -4.96 15.72
N GLY A 175 0.95 -3.85 15.27
CA GLY A 175 -0.25 -3.27 15.87
C GLY A 175 -0.01 -2.68 17.26
N SER A 176 -1.09 -2.55 18.04
CA SER A 176 -1.06 -2.10 19.43
C SER A 176 -2.17 -2.77 20.25
N ALA A 177 -2.22 -2.50 21.56
CA ALA A 177 -3.33 -2.94 22.39
C ALA A 177 -4.69 -2.37 21.92
N ALA A 178 -4.70 -1.14 21.39
CA ALA A 178 -5.92 -0.52 20.85
C ALA A 178 -6.26 -1.03 19.44
N TRP A 179 -5.22 -1.34 18.65
CA TRP A 179 -5.33 -1.83 17.28
C TRP A 179 -4.54 -3.14 17.12
N PRO A 180 -5.04 -4.26 17.68
CA PRO A 180 -4.43 -5.57 17.46
C PRO A 180 -4.59 -5.97 15.99
N ARG A 181 -3.74 -6.90 15.52
CA ARG A 181 -3.70 -7.32 14.11
C ARG A 181 -5.07 -7.80 13.62
N GLU A 182 -5.82 -8.52 14.45
CA GLU A 182 -7.15 -9.03 14.14
C GLU A 182 -8.14 -7.89 13.84
N ARG A 183 -8.13 -6.84 14.67
CA ARG A 183 -8.96 -5.64 14.45
C ARG A 183 -8.55 -4.89 13.20
N ILE A 184 -7.25 -4.83 12.92
CA ILE A 184 -6.73 -4.19 11.71
C ILE A 184 -7.19 -5.00 10.48
N ASP A 185 -7.17 -6.33 10.54
CA ASP A 185 -7.66 -7.21 9.49
C ASP A 185 -9.15 -6.97 9.20
N GLU A 186 -10.01 -6.90 10.23
CA GLU A 186 -11.42 -6.55 10.07
C GLU A 186 -11.62 -5.18 9.39
N ALA A 187 -10.79 -4.20 9.75
CA ALA A 187 -10.86 -2.87 9.15
C ALA A 187 -10.38 -2.86 7.68
N ILE A 188 -9.42 -3.71 7.32
CA ILE A 188 -8.97 -3.90 5.94
C ILE A 188 -10.08 -4.58 5.12
N ASP A 189 -10.75 -5.59 5.68
CA ASP A 189 -11.89 -6.25 5.03
C ASP A 189 -13.04 -5.25 4.79
N ALA A 190 -13.31 -4.36 5.75
CA ALA A 190 -14.28 -3.28 5.55
C ALA A 190 -13.87 -2.29 4.43
N VAL A 191 -12.56 -2.06 4.21
CA VAL A 191 -12.11 -1.26 3.05
C VAL A 191 -12.35 -2.03 1.75
N LYS A 192 -12.14 -3.34 1.72
CA LYS A 192 -12.45 -4.19 0.55
C LYS A 192 -13.91 -4.05 0.13
N ASP A 193 -14.82 -4.05 1.09
CA ASP A 193 -16.25 -3.84 0.82
C ASP A 193 -16.54 -2.46 0.22
N GLN A 194 -15.85 -1.41 0.69
CA GLN A 194 -16.02 -0.03 0.17
C GLN A 194 -15.55 0.12 -1.28
N VAL A 195 -14.56 -0.67 -1.71
CA VAL A 195 -13.98 -0.60 -3.06
C VAL A 195 -14.39 -1.78 -3.95
N ALA A 196 -15.38 -2.56 -3.53
CA ALA A 196 -15.80 -3.78 -4.22
C ALA A 196 -16.20 -3.53 -5.68
N ASP A 197 -16.71 -2.35 -6.03
CA ASP A 197 -17.04 -1.99 -7.42
C ASP A 197 -15.81 -1.85 -8.35
N LEU A 198 -14.61 -1.80 -7.78
CA LEU A 198 -13.34 -1.72 -8.50
C LEU A 198 -12.69 -3.09 -8.71
N LEU A 199 -13.21 -4.14 -8.07
CA LEU A 199 -12.65 -5.49 -8.04
C LEU A 199 -13.58 -6.45 -8.77
N GLU A 200 -13.03 -7.46 -9.44
CA GLU A 200 -13.85 -8.57 -9.93
C GLU A 200 -14.31 -9.46 -8.76
N PRO A 201 -15.51 -10.07 -8.83
CA PRO A 201 -15.95 -11.05 -7.85
C PRO A 201 -14.97 -12.23 -7.82
N GLN A 202 -14.47 -12.56 -6.62
CA GLN A 202 -13.60 -13.72 -6.40
C GLN A 202 -14.37 -14.94 -5.94
#